data_AF-A0A3N5U6H5-F1
#
_entry.id   AF-A0A3N5U6H5-F1
#
_cell.length_a   1.000
_cell.length_b   1.000
_cell.length_c   1.000
_cell.angle_alpha   90.00
_cell.angle_beta   90.00
_cell.angle_gamma   90.00
#
_symmetry.space_group_name_H-M   'P 1'
#
loop_
_entity.id
_entity.type
_entity.pdbx_description
1 polymer ?
#
loop_
_entity_poly.entity_id
_entity_poly.type
_entity_poly.pdbx_seq_one_letter_code
_entity_poly.pdbx_strand_id
1 'polypeptide(L)'
;MAKPTTEEIKKEIERLETMKPHVRRYSAFGDDHHAAIGAQIDVLRDGLDGDDVWDRFEHEKDNVRDAALEAVDWLEDQNEQEAPSEGWKELIVG
;
A
#
# COMPACT_ATOMS: atom_id res chain seq x y z
N MET A 1 13.29 8.84 8.41
CA MET A 1 12.69 10.16 8.15
C MET A 1 12.00 10.58 9.46
N ALA A 2 10.75 11.04 9.46
CA ALA A 2 9.92 11.09 10.65
C ALA A 2 8.58 10.44 10.28
N LYS A 3 7.86 9.87 11.26
CA LYS A 3 6.54 9.29 11.01
C LYS A 3 5.64 10.30 10.25
N PRO A 4 4.91 9.85 9.22
CA PRO A 4 4.08 10.74 8.43
C PRO A 4 2.98 11.36 9.28
N THR A 5 2.69 12.63 9.02
CA THR A 5 1.58 13.36 9.63
C THR A 5 0.25 12.86 9.09
N THR A 6 -0.84 13.13 9.81
CA THR A 6 -2.20 12.82 9.34
C THR A 6 -2.51 13.43 7.96
N GLU A 7 -1.99 14.61 7.65
CA GLU A 7 -2.20 15.24 6.35
C GLU A 7 -1.37 14.59 5.24
N GLU A 8 -0.18 14.08 5.55
CA GLU A 8 0.62 13.29 4.60
C GLU A 8 -0.04 11.92 4.32
N ILE A 9 -0.53 11.25 5.36
CA ILE A 9 -1.28 9.99 5.23
C ILE A 9 -2.52 10.18 4.33
N LYS A 10 -3.30 11.25 4.55
CA LYS A 10 -4.48 11.55 3.70
C LYS A 10 -4.11 11.77 2.24
N LYS A 11 -3.07 12.59 1.99
CA LYS A 11 -2.58 12.84 0.62
C LYS A 11 -2.13 11.55 -0.06
N GLU A 12 -1.52 10.66 0.72
CA GLU A 12 -1.05 9.39 0.21
C GLU A 12 -2.20 8.45 -0.15
N ILE A 13 -3.22 8.37 0.69
CA ILE A 13 -4.46 7.65 0.38
C ILE A 13 -5.10 8.20 -0.90
N GLU A 14 -5.27 9.52 -1.01
CA GLU A 14 -5.85 10.15 -2.22
C GLU A 14 -5.05 9.82 -3.48
N ARG A 15 -3.72 9.76 -3.36
CA ARG A 15 -2.82 9.42 -4.47
C ARG A 15 -2.96 7.95 -4.89
N LEU A 16 -3.01 7.03 -3.92
CA LEU A 16 -3.25 5.61 -4.16
C LEU A 16 -4.63 5.37 -4.80
N GLU A 17 -5.68 6.04 -4.31
CA GLU A 17 -7.04 5.97 -4.87
C GLU A 17 -7.08 6.47 -6.32
N THR A 18 -6.39 7.59 -6.60
CA THR A 18 -6.33 8.19 -7.94
C THR A 18 -5.56 7.32 -8.92
N MET A 19 -4.46 6.70 -8.48
CA MET A 19 -3.60 5.92 -9.35
C MET A 19 -4.13 4.52 -9.62
N LYS A 20 -4.80 3.89 -8.64
CA LYS A 20 -5.35 2.53 -8.74
C LYS A 20 -6.02 2.21 -10.07
N PRO A 21 -6.99 3.00 -10.60
CA PRO A 21 -7.63 2.68 -11.87
C PRO A 21 -6.70 2.71 -13.09
N HIS A 22 -5.56 3.41 -12.98
CA HIS A 22 -4.56 3.53 -14.04
C HIS A 22 -3.42 2.52 -13.88
N VAL A 23 -3.29 1.83 -12.74
CA VAL A 23 -2.29 0.77 -12.56
C VAL A 23 -2.75 -0.50 -13.25
N ARG A 24 -1.85 -1.17 -13.96
CA ARG A 24 -2.10 -2.50 -14.54
C ARG A 24 -2.60 -3.44 -13.44
N ARG A 25 -3.81 -3.97 -13.60
CA ARG A 25 -4.47 -4.75 -12.55
C ARG A 25 -3.73 -6.03 -12.17
N TYR A 26 -3.24 -6.79 -13.16
CA TYR A 26 -2.60 -8.09 -12.92
C TYR A 26 -1.16 -8.14 -13.42
N SER A 27 -0.26 -8.66 -12.60
CA SER A 27 1.12 -8.99 -13.00
C SER A 27 1.13 -10.17 -14.00
N ALA A 28 2.29 -10.43 -14.62
CA ALA A 28 2.47 -11.61 -15.47
C ALA A 28 2.40 -12.94 -14.68
N PHE A 29 2.61 -12.89 -13.36
CA PHE A 29 2.55 -14.04 -12.45
C PHE A 29 1.18 -14.20 -11.78
N GLY A 30 0.24 -13.28 -12.05
CA GLY A 30 -1.15 -13.34 -11.55
C GLY A 30 -1.39 -12.63 -10.22
N ASP A 31 -0.49 -11.74 -9.81
CA ASP A 31 -0.66 -10.87 -8.64
C ASP A 31 -1.71 -9.80 -8.94
N ASP A 32 -2.61 -9.53 -7.99
CA ASP A 32 -3.61 -8.47 -8.13
C ASP A 32 -3.08 -7.17 -7.49
N HIS A 33 -2.58 -6.26 -8.32
CA HIS A 33 -2.07 -4.97 -7.87
C HIS A 33 -3.19 -4.07 -7.33
N HIS A 34 -4.43 -4.23 -7.79
CA HIS A 34 -5.55 -3.43 -7.29
C HIS A 34 -5.96 -3.85 -5.88
N ALA A 35 -5.85 -5.15 -5.58
CA ALA A 35 -6.01 -5.66 -4.22
C ALA A 35 -4.87 -5.18 -3.32
N ALA A 36 -3.61 -5.23 -3.80
CA ALA A 36 -2.45 -4.74 -3.06
C ALA A 36 -2.54 -3.24 -2.71
N ILE A 37 -2.88 -2.39 -3.69
CA ILE A 37 -3.13 -0.95 -3.44
C ILE A 37 -4.30 -0.77 -2.44
N GLY A 38 -5.33 -1.61 -2.52
CA GLY A 38 -6.43 -1.59 -1.56
C GLY A 38 -5.97 -1.88 -0.13
N ALA A 39 -5.10 -2.87 0.05
CA ALA A 39 -4.55 -3.22 1.35
C ALA A 39 -3.67 -2.10 1.93
N GLN A 40 -2.84 -1.44 1.11
CA GLN A 40 -2.11 -0.24 1.53
C GLN A 40 -3.05 0.86 2.02
N ILE A 41 -4.12 1.15 1.27
CA ILE A 41 -5.12 2.15 1.67
C ILE A 41 -5.78 1.77 3.00
N ASP A 42 -6.14 0.49 3.19
CA ASP A 42 -6.73 0.00 4.44
C ASP A 42 -5.80 0.22 5.63
N VAL A 43 -4.51 -0.12 5.49
CA VAL A 43 -3.49 0.12 6.53
C VAL A 43 -3.37 1.61 6.86
N LEU A 44 -3.20 2.46 5.84
CA LEU A 44 -3.03 3.91 6.03
C LEU A 44 -4.27 4.57 6.65
N ARG A 45 -5.46 4.12 6.26
CA ARG A 45 -6.73 4.70 6.72
C ARG A 45 -7.09 4.25 8.13
N ASP A 46 -6.95 2.97 8.42
CA ASP A 46 -7.36 2.38 9.69
C ASP A 46 -6.21 2.43 10.72
N GLY A 47 -4.99 2.76 10.30
CA GLY A 47 -3.80 2.86 11.15
C GLY A 47 -3.34 1.50 11.67
N LEU A 48 -3.43 0.46 10.82
CA LEU A 48 -3.12 -0.92 11.18
C LEU A 48 -1.61 -1.08 11.46
N ASP A 49 -1.28 -1.90 12.45
CA ASP A 49 0.09 -2.33 12.70
C ASP A 49 0.42 -3.67 12.02
N GLY A 50 1.63 -4.20 12.25
CA GLY A 50 2.08 -5.44 11.64
C GLY A 50 1.22 -6.65 12.04
N ASP A 51 0.82 -6.75 13.31
CA ASP A 51 0.01 -7.87 13.80
C ASP A 51 -1.42 -7.78 13.21
N ASP A 52 -2.00 -6.58 13.17
CA ASP A 52 -3.28 -6.33 12.50
C ASP A 52 -3.26 -6.77 11.02
N VAL A 53 -2.15 -6.54 10.32
CA VAL A 53 -1.98 -6.95 8.93
C VAL A 53 -1.96 -8.48 8.80
N TRP A 54 -1.25 -9.18 9.67
CA TRP A 54 -1.21 -10.65 9.66
C TRP A 54 -2.58 -11.27 9.90
N ASP A 55 -3.36 -10.69 10.82
CA ASP A 55 -4.71 -11.15 11.12
C ASP A 55 -5.70 -10.80 10.00
N ARG A 56 -5.66 -9.56 9.49
CA ARG A 56 -6.65 -9.07 8.51
C ARG A 56 -6.45 -9.64 7.11
N PHE A 57 -5.21 -9.88 6.71
CA PHE A 57 -4.83 -10.35 5.38
C PHE A 57 -4.31 -11.80 5.40
N GLU A 58 -4.66 -12.60 6.42
CA GLU A 58 -4.19 -13.98 6.61
C GLU A 58 -4.41 -14.87 5.37
N HIS A 59 -5.56 -14.71 4.71
CA HIS A 59 -5.97 -15.53 3.56
C HIS A 59 -5.72 -14.87 2.20
N GLU A 60 -5.13 -13.67 2.19
CA GLU A 60 -4.80 -12.98 0.96
C GLU A 60 -3.50 -13.52 0.34
N LYS A 61 -3.29 -13.20 -0.93
CA LYS A 61 -2.02 -13.53 -1.59
C LYS A 61 -0.87 -12.75 -0.97
N ASP A 62 0.33 -13.33 -1.02
CA ASP A 62 1.55 -12.72 -0.51
C ASP A 62 1.73 -11.28 -1.02
N ASN A 63 1.48 -11.02 -2.31
CA ASN A 63 1.61 -9.67 -2.88
C ASN A 63 0.70 -8.60 -2.23
N VAL A 64 -0.46 -9.01 -1.69
CA VAL A 64 -1.41 -8.09 -1.05
C VAL A 64 -0.94 -7.79 0.36
N ARG A 65 -0.51 -8.83 1.10
CA ARG A 65 0.01 -8.70 2.45
C ARG A 65 1.34 -7.96 2.48
N ASP A 66 2.23 -8.24 1.55
CA ASP A 66 3.53 -7.55 1.42
C ASP A 66 3.31 -6.04 1.20
N ALA A 67 2.39 -5.67 0.30
CA ALA A 67 2.03 -4.27 0.11
C ALA A 67 1.43 -3.64 1.37
N ALA A 68 0.61 -4.37 2.13
CA ALA A 68 0.08 -3.91 3.42
C ALA A 68 1.21 -3.62 4.42
N LEU A 69 2.20 -4.52 4.54
CA LEU A 69 3.36 -4.35 5.41
C LEU A 69 4.25 -3.18 4.97
N GLU A 70 4.42 -2.94 3.67
CA GLU A 70 5.11 -1.74 3.19
C GLU A 70 4.44 -0.44 3.67
N ALA A 71 3.10 -0.40 3.74
CA ALA A 71 2.40 0.74 4.31
C ALA A 71 2.60 0.87 5.83
N VAL A 72 2.69 -0.24 6.57
CA VAL A 72 3.03 -0.23 8.01
C VAL A 72 4.43 0.34 8.21
N ASP A 73 5.40 -0.16 7.44
CA ASP A 73 6.79 0.31 7.48
C ASP A 73 6.89 1.82 7.26
N TRP A 74 6.09 2.35 6.32
CA TRP A 74 6.02 3.78 6.04
C TRP A 74 5.38 4.57 7.18
N LEU A 75 4.28 4.08 7.77
CA LEU A 75 3.64 4.71 8.94
C LEU A 75 4.58 4.77 10.16
N GLU A 76 5.42 3.75 10.32
CA GLU A 76 6.30 3.60 11.47
C GLU A 76 7.71 4.16 11.27
N ASP A 77 8.02 4.61 10.05
CA ASP A 77 9.35 5.08 9.62
C ASP A 77 10.45 4.02 9.80
N GLN A 78 10.12 2.75 9.58
CA GLN A 78 11.05 1.64 9.87
C GLN A 78 12.10 1.38 8.78
N ASN A 79 12.03 2.00 7.58
CA ASN A 79 12.91 1.59 6.48
C ASN A 79 13.34 2.66 5.46
N GLU A 80 13.27 3.96 5.77
CA GLU A 80 13.55 5.04 4.78
C GLU A 80 12.81 4.83 3.44
N GLN A 81 11.68 4.11 3.47
CA GLN A 81 10.95 3.76 2.26
C GLN A 81 10.33 5.02 1.65
N GLU A 82 10.26 5.04 0.33
CA GLU A 82 9.43 6.01 -0.37
C GLU A 82 7.95 5.80 0.00
N ALA A 83 7.12 6.80 -0.30
CA ALA A 83 5.69 6.67 -0.03
C ALA A 83 5.10 5.49 -0.83
N PRO A 84 4.12 4.73 -0.29
CA PRO A 84 3.57 3.52 -0.93
C PRO A 84 3.17 3.68 -2.41
N SER A 85 2.67 4.86 -2.79
CA SER A 85 2.29 5.22 -4.15
C SER A 85 3.46 5.25 -5.13
N GLU A 86 4.68 5.48 -4.68
CA GLU A 86 5.86 5.55 -5.53
C GLU A 86 6.16 4.19 -6.18
N GLY A 87 5.91 3.09 -5.46
CA GLY A 87 6.09 1.72 -5.97
C GLY A 87 5.19 1.34 -7.15
N TRP A 88 4.09 2.07 -7.39
CA TRP A 88 3.14 1.75 -8.46
C TRP A 88 3.34 2.56 -9.74
N LYS A 89 4.22 3.58 -9.72
CA LYS A 89 4.38 4.52 -10.84
C LYS A 89 4.76 3.84 -12.16
N GLU A 90 5.64 2.84 -12.11
CA GLU A 90 6.10 2.11 -13.29
C GLU A 90 5.03 1.18 -13.88
N LEU A 91 3.96 0.93 -13.12
CA LEU A 91 2.87 0.03 -13.51
C LEU A 91 1.64 0.79 -14.04
N ILE A 92 1.69 2.13 -14.10
CA ILE A 92 0.65 2.96 -14.70
C ILE A 92 0.57 2.68 -16.20
N VAL A 93 -0.61 2.30 -16.68
CA VAL A 93 -0.93 2.12 -18.09
C VAL A 93 -1.70 3.34 -18.59
N GLY A 94 -1.21 3.92 -19.70
CA GLY A 94 -1.84 5.05 -20.41
C GLY A 94 -2.65 4.61 -21.62
#